data_AF-A0A2U1NJ45-F1
#
_entry.id   AF-A0A2U1NJ45-F1
#
_cell.length_a   1.000
_cell.length_b   1.000
_cell.length_c   1.000
_cell.angle_alpha   90.00
_cell.angle_beta   90.00
_cell.angle_gamma   90.00
#
_symmetry.space_group_name_H-M   'P 1'
#
loop_
_entity.id
_entity.type
_entity.pdbx_description
1 polymer ?
#
loop_
_entity_poly.entity_id
_entity_poly.type
_entity_poly.pdbx_seq_one_letter_code
_entity_poly.pdbx_strand_id
1 'polypeptide(L)'
;MKVFVTHTERAPGIISRRSIYEHLQTGLIAIDSMIPIGRGQRELIIGDRQTGKTAVATDTILNQQGQNVICVYVAIGQKASSVAQVVTTFQEKGAMEYTIVVAEMSDSPATLQYLAPYTGAALAEYFMYLERHTSIIYDDLSKQAQAYRQLSLLLRRPPGREAYPGDVFYLHSRLLERAAKLSSLLGEGSMTALPIVETQAGDVFFFKSKGGGSVGRNDKKILEH
;
A
#
# COMPACT_ATOMS: atom_id res chain seq x y z
N MET A 1 -20.89 2.52 -17.21
CA MET A 1 -19.45 2.20 -17.26
C MET A 1 -18.68 3.50 -17.02
N LYS A 2 -17.92 3.64 -15.93
CA LYS A 2 -17.11 4.84 -15.70
C LYS A 2 -15.88 4.77 -16.61
N VAL A 3 -15.72 5.74 -17.50
CA VAL A 3 -14.60 5.80 -18.46
C VAL A 3 -13.30 6.30 -17.81
N PHE A 4 -13.40 6.97 -16.66
CA PHE A 4 -12.27 7.43 -15.85
C PHE A 4 -12.56 7.19 -14.36
N VAL A 5 -11.60 6.57 -13.65
CA VAL A 5 -11.64 6.44 -12.18
C VAL A 5 -10.97 7.66 -11.59
N THR A 6 -11.61 8.33 -10.64
CA THR A 6 -11.04 9.54 -10.03
C THR A 6 -10.03 9.17 -8.93
N HIS A 7 -8.99 10.00 -8.76
CA HIS A 7 -7.97 9.79 -7.72
C HIS A 7 -8.56 9.77 -6.30
N THR A 8 -9.74 10.37 -6.12
CA THR A 8 -10.42 10.60 -4.84
C THR A 8 -11.74 9.82 -4.71
N GLU A 9 -11.86 8.65 -5.34
CA GLU A 9 -13.04 7.80 -5.14
C GLU A 9 -13.22 7.38 -3.66
N ARG A 10 -14.49 7.12 -3.30
CA ARG A 10 -14.85 6.59 -1.99
C ARG A 10 -14.67 5.08 -2.02
N ALA A 11 -14.20 4.53 -0.90
CA ALA A 11 -14.11 3.09 -0.70
C ALA A 11 -15.48 2.41 -0.90
N PRO A 12 -15.50 1.12 -1.34
CA PRO A 12 -16.74 0.35 -1.44
C PRO A 12 -17.48 0.33 -0.10
N GLY A 13 -18.80 0.58 -0.12
CA GLY A 13 -19.64 0.51 1.07
C GLY A 13 -19.80 -0.92 1.59
N ILE A 14 -20.32 -1.07 2.82
CA ILE A 14 -20.42 -2.37 3.50
C ILE A 14 -21.19 -3.41 2.66
N ILE A 15 -22.33 -3.02 2.07
CA ILE A 15 -23.17 -3.89 1.22
C ILE A 15 -22.46 -4.29 -0.07
N SER A 16 -21.53 -3.45 -0.55
CA SER A 16 -20.77 -3.67 -1.79
C SER A 16 -19.59 -4.62 -1.59
N ARG A 17 -19.28 -5.03 -0.35
CA ARG A 17 -18.17 -5.93 -0.01
C ARG A 17 -18.66 -7.36 0.20
N ARG A 18 -17.79 -8.33 -0.06
CA ARG A 18 -17.96 -9.73 0.31
C ARG A 18 -16.79 -10.20 1.17
N SER A 19 -17.03 -11.20 2.02
CA SER A 19 -15.95 -11.88 2.75
C SER A 19 -14.91 -12.45 1.78
N ILE A 20 -13.65 -12.43 2.20
CA ILE A 20 -12.53 -12.95 1.42
C ILE A 20 -12.51 -14.48 1.57
N TYR A 21 -12.50 -15.19 0.44
CA TYR A 21 -12.50 -16.66 0.41
C TYR A 21 -11.53 -17.26 -0.62
N GLU A 22 -10.90 -16.42 -1.44
CA GLU A 22 -9.92 -16.84 -2.45
C GLU A 22 -8.52 -16.40 -2.02
N HIS A 23 -7.52 -17.21 -2.34
CA HIS A 23 -6.13 -16.94 -1.98
C HIS A 23 -5.42 -16.11 -3.06
N LEU A 24 -4.50 -15.25 -2.64
CA LEU A 24 -3.48 -14.64 -3.47
C LEU A 24 -2.14 -15.27 -3.07
N GLN A 25 -1.62 -16.14 -3.93
CA GLN A 25 -0.40 -16.89 -3.65
C GLN A 25 0.81 -15.98 -3.83
N THR A 26 1.64 -15.83 -2.80
CA THR A 26 2.88 -15.04 -2.87
C THR A 26 4.03 -15.81 -3.52
N GLY A 27 3.99 -17.15 -3.49
CA GLY A 27 5.08 -18.02 -3.93
C GLY A 27 6.15 -18.21 -2.85
N LEU A 28 5.97 -17.59 -1.68
CA LEU A 28 6.86 -17.69 -0.54
C LEU A 28 6.22 -18.64 0.48
N ILE A 29 6.80 -19.84 0.62
CA ILE A 29 6.29 -20.89 1.52
C ILE A 29 6.04 -20.35 2.93
N ALA A 30 6.94 -19.51 3.45
CA ALA A 30 6.79 -18.92 4.77
C ALA A 30 5.52 -18.06 4.92
N ILE A 31 5.17 -17.29 3.89
CA ILE A 31 3.97 -16.43 3.91
C ILE A 31 2.73 -17.28 3.61
N ASP A 32 2.75 -18.05 2.54
CA ASP A 32 1.57 -18.80 2.09
C ASP A 32 1.12 -19.88 3.10
N SER A 33 2.02 -20.35 3.97
CA SER A 33 1.69 -21.32 5.04
C SER A 33 1.31 -20.69 6.37
N MET A 34 2.00 -19.63 6.82
CA MET A 34 1.80 -19.06 8.15
C MET A 34 0.86 -17.86 8.16
N ILE A 35 0.87 -17.06 7.10
CA ILE A 35 0.13 -15.79 6.98
C ILE A 35 -0.47 -15.71 5.57
N PRO A 36 -1.44 -16.58 5.24
CA PRO A 36 -2.03 -16.61 3.89
C PRO A 36 -2.71 -15.28 3.57
N ILE A 37 -2.47 -14.79 2.36
CA ILE A 37 -3.06 -13.54 1.86
C ILE A 37 -4.26 -13.89 0.98
N GLY A 38 -5.40 -13.27 1.25
CA GLY A 38 -6.60 -13.44 0.45
C GLY A 38 -6.84 -12.32 -0.57
N ARG A 39 -7.58 -12.62 -1.65
CA ARG A 39 -7.96 -11.65 -2.68
C ARG A 39 -8.89 -10.58 -2.12
N GLY A 40 -8.44 -9.33 -2.08
CA GLY A 40 -9.13 -8.21 -1.42
C GLY A 40 -8.62 -7.90 0.00
N GLN A 41 -7.60 -8.62 0.48
CA GLN A 41 -6.97 -8.37 1.78
C GLN A 41 -6.00 -7.18 1.71
N ARG A 42 -5.67 -6.65 2.88
CA ARG A 42 -4.65 -5.63 3.07
C ARG A 42 -3.61 -6.20 4.02
N GLU A 43 -2.44 -6.52 3.51
CA GLU A 43 -1.39 -7.18 4.28
C GLU A 43 -0.14 -6.30 4.35
N LEU A 44 0.25 -5.91 5.56
CA LEU A 44 1.32 -4.95 5.78
C LEU A 44 2.69 -5.62 5.73
N ILE A 45 3.57 -5.14 4.84
CA ILE A 45 4.98 -5.53 4.80
C ILE A 45 5.77 -4.46 5.56
N ILE A 46 6.13 -4.75 6.80
CA ILE A 46 6.83 -3.82 7.69
C ILE A 46 8.20 -4.36 8.10
N GLY A 47 9.17 -3.46 8.18
CA GLY A 47 10.50 -3.79 8.70
C GLY A 47 11.54 -2.72 8.39
N ASP A 48 12.72 -2.92 8.97
CA ASP A 48 13.84 -2.00 8.82
C ASP A 48 14.38 -1.98 7.38
N ARG A 49 15.24 -1.00 7.11
CA ARG A 49 15.88 -0.88 5.80
C ARG A 49 16.67 -2.16 5.47
N GLN A 50 16.66 -2.56 4.20
CA GLN A 50 17.39 -3.74 3.69
C GLN A 50 16.95 -5.10 4.25
N THR A 51 15.73 -5.24 4.77
CA THR A 51 15.19 -6.54 5.26
C THR A 51 14.44 -7.36 4.19
N GLY A 52 14.59 -7.04 2.90
CA GLY A 52 13.94 -7.80 1.82
C GLY A 52 12.48 -7.44 1.53
N LYS A 53 11.95 -6.33 2.05
CA LYS A 53 10.55 -5.89 1.82
C LYS A 53 10.18 -5.80 0.34
N THR A 54 11.01 -5.12 -0.46
CA THR A 54 10.80 -4.99 -1.91
C THR A 54 10.93 -6.35 -2.61
N ALA A 55 11.82 -7.24 -2.14
CA ALA A 55 11.96 -8.58 -2.72
C ALA A 55 10.69 -9.41 -2.52
N VAL A 56 10.11 -9.42 -1.31
CA VAL A 56 8.82 -10.07 -1.03
C VAL A 56 7.72 -9.55 -1.96
N ALA A 57 7.68 -8.23 -2.15
CA ALA A 57 6.73 -7.58 -3.05
C ALA A 57 6.94 -7.98 -4.52
N THR A 58 8.18 -7.93 -5.03
CA THR A 58 8.48 -8.29 -6.42
C THR A 58 8.22 -9.76 -6.67
N ASP A 59 8.60 -10.65 -5.75
CA ASP A 59 8.38 -12.09 -5.88
C ASP A 59 6.88 -12.41 -5.90
N THR A 60 6.09 -11.71 -5.08
CA THR A 60 4.62 -11.83 -5.11
C THR A 60 4.05 -11.47 -6.48
N ILE A 61 4.55 -10.41 -7.13
CA ILE A 61 4.13 -10.03 -8.49
C ILE A 61 4.54 -11.11 -9.49
N LEU A 62 5.79 -11.56 -9.46
CA LEU A 62 6.30 -12.59 -10.37
C LEU A 62 5.48 -13.88 -10.29
N ASN A 63 5.05 -14.27 -9.09
CA ASN A 63 4.24 -15.46 -8.88
C ASN A 63 2.83 -15.35 -9.49
N GLN A 64 2.33 -14.15 -9.82
CA GLN A 64 0.99 -13.98 -10.42
C GLN A 64 0.90 -14.39 -11.90
N GLN A 65 2.00 -14.80 -12.52
CA GLN A 65 2.00 -15.27 -13.90
C GLN A 65 0.99 -16.41 -14.09
N GLY A 66 0.05 -16.22 -15.02
CA GLY A 66 -1.01 -17.20 -15.29
C GLY A 66 -2.15 -17.26 -14.25
N GLN A 67 -2.12 -16.45 -13.19
CA GLN A 67 -3.16 -16.46 -12.13
C GLN A 67 -4.33 -15.49 -12.40
N ASN A 68 -4.32 -14.81 -13.56
CA ASN A 68 -5.32 -13.81 -13.95
C ASN A 68 -5.48 -12.67 -12.92
N VAL A 69 -4.35 -12.23 -12.36
CA VAL A 69 -4.26 -11.10 -11.43
C VAL A 69 -3.45 -9.99 -12.10
N ILE A 70 -4.01 -8.77 -12.16
CA ILE A 70 -3.30 -7.60 -12.66
C ILE A 70 -2.53 -6.95 -11.52
N CYS A 71 -1.24 -6.74 -11.70
CA CYS A 71 -0.37 -6.18 -10.69
C CYS A 71 -0.19 -4.67 -10.90
N VAL A 72 -0.16 -3.90 -9.82
CA VAL A 72 0.18 -2.47 -9.83
C VAL A 72 1.29 -2.23 -8.81
N TYR A 73 2.48 -1.87 -9.30
CA TYR A 73 3.61 -1.54 -8.44
C TYR A 73 3.79 -0.02 -8.36
N VAL A 74 3.61 0.55 -7.17
CA VAL A 74 3.73 1.99 -6.94
C VAL A 74 5.03 2.30 -6.22
N ALA A 75 6.01 2.84 -6.94
CA ALA A 75 7.26 3.35 -6.39
C ALA A 75 7.10 4.81 -5.95
N ILE A 76 7.31 5.08 -4.67
CA ILE A 76 7.08 6.40 -4.04
C ILE A 76 8.40 6.89 -3.46
N GLY A 77 8.96 7.95 -4.01
CA GLY A 77 10.21 8.55 -3.53
C GLY A 77 11.41 7.59 -3.59
N GLN A 78 11.36 6.59 -4.47
CA GLN A 78 12.45 5.62 -4.64
C GLN A 78 13.55 6.19 -5.54
N LYS A 79 14.77 5.65 -5.43
CA LYS A 79 15.85 6.00 -6.35
C LYS A 79 15.53 5.46 -7.74
N ALA A 80 15.79 6.25 -8.77
CA ALA A 80 15.56 5.84 -10.17
C ALA A 80 16.28 4.52 -10.52
N SER A 81 17.51 4.31 -10.02
CA SER A 81 18.25 3.06 -10.22
C SER A 81 17.58 1.84 -9.58
N SER A 82 16.99 2.01 -8.39
CA SER A 82 16.27 0.92 -7.70
C SER A 82 14.98 0.55 -8.44
N VAL A 83 14.24 1.55 -8.93
CA VAL A 83 13.03 1.30 -9.73
C VAL A 83 13.40 0.64 -11.06
N ALA A 84 14.47 1.10 -11.72
CA ALA A 84 14.95 0.50 -12.96
C ALA A 84 15.30 -1.00 -12.77
N GLN A 85 15.98 -1.36 -11.68
CA GLN A 85 16.27 -2.77 -11.37
C GLN A 85 15.01 -3.63 -11.23
N VAL A 86 13.97 -3.10 -10.57
CA VAL A 86 12.68 -3.79 -10.44
C VAL A 86 12.00 -3.97 -11.80
N VAL A 87 11.96 -2.90 -12.61
CA VAL A 87 11.35 -2.94 -13.95
C VAL A 87 12.09 -3.91 -14.88
N THR A 88 13.43 -3.89 -14.86
CA THR A 88 14.25 -4.84 -15.61
C THR A 88 13.95 -6.28 -15.19
N THR A 89 13.83 -6.54 -13.88
CA THR A 89 13.46 -7.86 -13.37
C THR A 89 12.08 -8.29 -13.89
N PHE A 90 11.09 -7.38 -13.89
CA PHE A 90 9.77 -7.67 -14.46
C PHE A 90 9.81 -7.92 -15.97
N GLN A 91 10.67 -7.22 -16.72
CA GLN A 91 10.84 -7.45 -18.16
C GLN A 91 11.49 -8.82 -18.43
N GLU A 92 12.60 -9.13 -17.77
CA GLU A 92 13.33 -10.38 -17.94
C GLU A 92 12.50 -11.62 -17.56
N LYS A 93 11.62 -11.48 -16.57
CA LYS A 93 10.73 -12.55 -16.11
C LYS A 93 9.35 -12.55 -16.77
N GLY A 94 9.09 -11.65 -17.73
CA GLY A 94 7.80 -11.58 -18.44
C GLY A 94 6.62 -11.04 -17.61
N ALA A 95 6.87 -10.43 -16.45
CA ALA A 95 5.83 -9.88 -15.58
C ALA A 95 5.24 -8.55 -16.06
N MET A 96 5.90 -7.85 -16.99
CA MET A 96 5.39 -6.60 -17.56
C MET A 96 4.09 -6.80 -18.38
N GLU A 97 3.76 -8.02 -18.79
CA GLU A 97 2.51 -8.30 -19.52
C GLU A 97 1.25 -8.06 -18.66
N TYR A 98 1.37 -8.20 -17.35
CA TYR A 98 0.26 -8.06 -16.40
C TYR A 98 0.54 -7.06 -15.28
N THR A 99 1.65 -6.31 -15.35
CA THR A 99 2.06 -5.36 -14.31
C THR A 99 2.10 -3.93 -14.83
N ILE A 100 1.45 -3.02 -14.10
CA ILE A 100 1.53 -1.58 -14.32
C ILE A 100 2.45 -0.98 -13.25
N VAL A 101 3.42 -0.16 -13.67
CA VAL A 101 4.34 0.53 -12.76
C VAL A 101 3.99 2.01 -12.71
N VAL A 102 3.68 2.51 -11.52
CA VAL A 102 3.52 3.94 -11.22
C VAL A 102 4.74 4.37 -10.43
N ALA A 103 5.55 5.27 -10.98
CA ALA A 103 6.81 5.64 -10.35
C ALA A 103 6.94 7.15 -10.19
N GLU A 104 7.09 7.58 -8.94
CA GLU A 104 7.53 8.93 -8.59
C GLU A 104 8.85 8.82 -7.82
N MET A 105 9.89 9.41 -8.39
CA MET A 105 11.27 9.24 -7.92
C MET A 105 11.56 10.15 -6.72
N SER A 106 12.68 9.91 -6.04
CA SER A 106 13.10 10.69 -4.86
C SER A 106 13.33 12.18 -5.14
N ASP A 107 13.64 12.54 -6.39
CA ASP A 107 13.83 13.90 -6.89
C ASP A 107 12.54 14.55 -7.43
N SER A 108 11.44 13.78 -7.57
CA SER A 108 10.12 14.33 -7.91
C SER A 108 9.61 15.28 -6.81
N PRO A 109 8.82 16.31 -7.18
CA PRO A 109 8.12 17.15 -6.20
C PRO A 109 7.28 16.33 -5.20
N ALA A 110 7.24 16.79 -3.94
CA ALA A 110 6.48 16.14 -2.87
C ALA A 110 4.99 15.93 -3.23
N THR A 111 4.40 16.84 -4.02
CA THR A 111 3.02 16.71 -4.50
C THR A 111 2.81 15.47 -5.37
N LEU A 112 3.76 15.11 -6.24
CA LEU A 112 3.64 13.94 -7.09
C LEU A 112 3.84 12.65 -6.30
N GLN A 113 4.87 12.60 -5.43
CA GLN A 113 5.08 11.47 -4.53
C GLN A 113 3.85 11.21 -3.63
N TYR A 114 3.19 12.28 -3.18
CA TYR A 114 1.94 12.20 -2.42
C TYR A 114 0.78 11.58 -3.23
N LEU A 115 0.66 11.92 -4.51
CA LEU A 115 -0.43 11.48 -5.38
C LEU A 115 -0.23 10.07 -5.96
N ALA A 116 1.01 9.61 -6.14
CA ALA A 116 1.31 8.33 -6.79
C ALA A 116 0.49 7.14 -6.26
N PRO A 117 0.28 6.97 -4.93
CA PRO A 117 -0.52 5.86 -4.42
C PRO A 117 -2.00 5.94 -4.78
N TYR A 118 -2.55 7.16 -4.89
CA TYR A 118 -3.92 7.37 -5.33
C TYR A 118 -4.09 7.04 -6.82
N THR A 119 -3.09 7.36 -7.64
CA THR A 119 -3.05 6.99 -9.06
C THR A 119 -3.00 5.47 -9.22
N GLY A 120 -2.11 4.80 -8.49
CA GLY A 120 -2.04 3.33 -8.49
C GLY A 120 -3.36 2.69 -8.04
N ALA A 121 -3.96 3.21 -6.98
CA ALA A 121 -5.25 2.71 -6.49
C ALA A 121 -6.36 2.86 -7.54
N ALA A 122 -6.44 4.00 -8.23
CA ALA A 122 -7.43 4.22 -9.29
C ALA A 122 -7.26 3.25 -10.47
N LEU A 123 -6.01 2.94 -10.84
CA LEU A 123 -5.70 1.95 -11.88
C LEU A 123 -6.12 0.53 -11.45
N ALA A 124 -5.83 0.14 -10.21
CA ALA A 124 -6.24 -1.16 -9.68
C ALA A 124 -7.77 -1.27 -9.58
N GLU A 125 -8.44 -0.23 -9.08
CA GLU A 125 -9.91 -0.18 -8.98
C GLU A 125 -10.60 -0.31 -10.33
N TYR A 126 -10.03 0.28 -11.39
CA TYR A 126 -10.59 0.15 -12.74
C TYR A 126 -10.77 -1.33 -13.11
N PHE A 127 -9.77 -2.16 -12.89
CA PHE A 127 -9.86 -3.60 -13.17
C PHE A 127 -10.71 -4.34 -12.13
N MET A 128 -10.69 -3.92 -10.86
CA MET A 128 -11.57 -4.46 -9.82
C MET A 128 -13.04 -4.35 -10.21
N TYR A 129 -13.48 -3.19 -10.72
CA TYR A 129 -14.86 -2.97 -11.17
C TYR A 129 -15.16 -3.57 -12.56
N LEU A 130 -14.15 -4.08 -13.25
CA LEU A 130 -14.28 -4.91 -14.45
C LEU A 130 -14.20 -6.41 -14.13
N GLU A 131 -14.61 -6.79 -12.91
CA GLU A 131 -14.73 -8.19 -12.48
C GLU A 131 -13.40 -8.94 -12.47
N ARG A 132 -12.26 -8.21 -12.42
CA ARG A 132 -10.93 -8.79 -12.33
C ARG A 132 -10.33 -8.66 -10.95
N HIS A 133 -9.30 -9.46 -10.70
CA HIS A 133 -8.52 -9.38 -9.48
C HIS A 133 -7.26 -8.57 -9.72
N THR A 134 -6.91 -7.71 -8.77
CA THR A 134 -5.69 -6.92 -8.79
C THR A 134 -4.89 -7.08 -7.52
N SER A 135 -3.57 -6.96 -7.64
CA SER A 135 -2.64 -6.85 -6.52
C SER A 135 -1.89 -5.52 -6.62
N ILE A 136 -2.07 -4.64 -5.65
CA ILE A 136 -1.35 -3.36 -5.59
C ILE A 136 -0.29 -3.37 -4.50
N ILE A 137 0.89 -2.85 -4.82
CA ILE A 137 2.01 -2.72 -3.90
C ILE A 137 2.38 -1.24 -3.79
N TYR A 138 2.56 -0.76 -2.55
CA TYR A 138 2.99 0.61 -2.28
C TYR A 138 4.40 0.60 -1.67
N ASP A 139 5.43 0.99 -2.42
CA ASP A 139 6.84 1.01 -2.00
C ASP A 139 7.39 2.45 -1.98
N ASP A 140 7.28 3.21 -0.88
CA ASP A 140 6.70 2.83 0.41
C ASP A 140 5.82 3.95 0.98
N LEU A 141 4.88 3.59 1.87
CA LEU A 141 3.96 4.57 2.48
C LEU A 141 4.65 5.46 3.53
N SER A 142 5.82 5.07 4.04
CA SER A 142 6.61 5.94 4.92
C SER A 142 7.08 7.19 4.17
N LYS A 143 7.53 7.04 2.92
CA LYS A 143 7.91 8.15 2.04
C LYS A 143 6.70 8.99 1.60
N GLN A 144 5.54 8.37 1.34
CA GLN A 144 4.31 9.12 1.08
C GLN A 144 3.95 10.04 2.26
N ALA A 145 4.03 9.51 3.49
CA ALA A 145 3.76 10.30 4.69
C ALA A 145 4.73 11.47 4.85
N GLN A 146 6.01 11.27 4.53
CA GLN A 146 7.02 12.33 4.56
C GLN A 146 6.72 13.43 3.54
N ALA A 147 6.30 13.05 2.32
CA ALA A 147 5.87 14.00 1.29
C ALA A 147 4.63 14.79 1.75
N TYR A 148 3.64 14.12 2.33
CA TYR A 148 2.44 14.78 2.87
C TYR A 148 2.76 15.73 4.02
N ARG A 149 3.72 15.36 4.88
CA ARG A 149 4.24 16.22 5.95
C ARG A 149 4.86 17.48 5.37
N GLN A 150 5.73 17.37 4.38
CA GLN A 150 6.38 18.51 3.73
C GLN A 150 5.34 19.48 3.15
N LEU A 151 4.34 18.96 2.43
CA LEU A 151 3.24 19.76 1.89
C LEU A 151 2.45 20.47 3.00
N SER A 152 2.11 19.75 4.06
CA SER A 152 1.33 20.30 5.19
C SER A 152 2.06 21.42 5.91
N LEU A 153 3.38 21.29 6.09
CA LEU A 153 4.22 22.32 6.71
C LEU A 153 4.34 23.57 5.83
N LEU A 154 4.50 23.40 4.50
CA LEU A 154 4.52 24.51 3.55
C LEU A 154 3.19 25.29 3.55
N LEU A 155 2.08 24.57 3.71
CA LEU A 155 0.73 25.14 3.84
C LEU A 155 0.43 25.67 5.24
N ARG A 156 1.42 25.70 6.15
CA ARG A 156 1.30 26.15 7.55
C ARG A 156 0.17 25.45 8.32
N ARG A 157 -0.12 24.18 7.99
CA ARG A 157 -1.03 23.37 8.80
C ARG A 157 -0.37 23.06 10.14
N PRO A 158 -1.12 23.08 11.26
CA PRO A 158 -0.55 22.81 12.57
C PRO A 158 0.02 21.38 12.62
N PRO A 159 1.32 21.23 12.95
CA PRO A 159 1.92 19.91 13.10
C PRO A 159 1.52 19.25 14.42
N GLY A 160 1.38 17.93 14.39
CA GLY A 160 1.28 17.07 15.56
C GLY A 160 2.61 16.40 15.88
N ARG A 161 2.55 15.13 16.32
CA ARG A 161 3.73 14.34 16.68
C ARG A 161 4.70 14.18 15.49
N GLU A 162 6.00 14.35 15.74
CA GLU A 162 7.08 14.25 14.74
C GLU A 162 6.89 15.15 13.51
N ALA A 163 6.19 16.28 13.71
CA ALA A 163 5.82 17.25 12.71
C ALA A 163 4.83 16.76 11.64
N TYR A 164 4.21 15.59 11.79
CA TYR A 164 3.16 15.12 10.88
C TYR A 164 1.83 15.86 11.13
N PRO A 165 1.03 16.11 10.10
CA PRO A 165 -0.31 16.65 10.29
C PRO A 165 -1.20 15.64 11.01
N GLY A 166 -2.19 16.11 11.79
CA GLY A 166 -3.06 15.25 12.61
C GLY A 166 -3.93 14.26 11.81
N ASP A 167 -4.07 14.46 10.50
CA ASP A 167 -4.85 13.62 9.59
C ASP A 167 -3.99 12.62 8.78
N VAL A 168 -2.71 12.43 9.12
CA VAL A 168 -1.84 11.44 8.44
C VAL A 168 -2.39 10.01 8.51
N PHE A 169 -3.08 9.65 9.60
CA PHE A 169 -3.75 8.36 9.70
C PHE A 169 -4.92 8.25 8.72
N TYR A 170 -5.71 9.32 8.57
CA TYR A 170 -6.82 9.38 7.63
C TYR A 170 -6.35 9.21 6.18
N LEU A 171 -5.17 9.74 5.85
CA LEU A 171 -4.55 9.61 4.53
C LEU A 171 -4.43 8.14 4.09
N HIS A 172 -3.73 7.33 4.89
CA HIS A 172 -3.50 5.93 4.59
C HIS A 172 -4.76 5.07 4.80
N SER A 173 -5.57 5.39 5.81
CA SER A 173 -6.83 4.67 6.04
C SER A 173 -7.76 4.79 4.84
N ARG A 174 -7.94 6.01 4.31
CA ARG A 174 -8.76 6.22 3.11
C ARG A 174 -8.20 5.51 1.89
N LEU A 175 -6.87 5.52 1.72
CA LEU A 175 -6.21 4.84 0.61
C LEU A 175 -6.43 3.32 0.69
N LEU A 176 -6.14 2.72 1.84
CA LEU A 176 -6.18 1.27 2.02
C LEU A 176 -7.61 0.74 2.12
N GLU A 177 -8.59 1.51 2.61
CA GLU A 177 -10.01 1.10 2.61
C GLU A 177 -10.60 0.91 1.21
N ARG A 178 -9.93 1.38 0.15
CA ARG A 178 -10.31 1.13 -1.24
C ARG A 178 -10.07 -0.32 -1.66
N ALA A 179 -9.07 -0.98 -1.07
CA ALA A 179 -8.77 -2.37 -1.30
C ALA A 179 -9.81 -3.27 -0.61
N ALA A 180 -10.59 -4.00 -1.40
CA ALA A 180 -11.64 -4.90 -0.94
C ALA A 180 -11.95 -5.97 -1.99
N LYS A 181 -12.74 -6.99 -1.59
CA LYS A 181 -13.42 -7.89 -2.51
C LYS A 181 -14.87 -7.43 -2.70
N LEU A 182 -15.28 -7.26 -3.96
CA LEU A 182 -16.62 -6.84 -4.32
C LEU A 182 -17.64 -7.97 -4.13
N SER A 183 -18.89 -7.58 -3.88
CA SER A 183 -20.02 -8.50 -3.82
C SER A 183 -20.30 -9.19 -5.16
N SER A 184 -21.06 -10.29 -5.13
CA SER A 184 -21.51 -10.99 -6.34
C SER A 184 -22.34 -10.11 -7.27
N LEU A 185 -23.04 -9.11 -6.74
CA LEU A 185 -23.80 -8.14 -7.53
C LEU A 185 -22.91 -7.19 -8.33
N LEU A 186 -21.63 -7.09 -7.97
CA LEU A 186 -20.63 -6.21 -8.57
C LEU A 186 -19.51 -7.01 -9.26
N GLY A 187 -19.77 -8.28 -9.57
CA GLY A 187 -18.87 -9.13 -10.36
C GLY A 187 -17.65 -9.68 -9.62
N GLU A 188 -17.62 -9.63 -8.28
CA GLU A 188 -16.62 -10.30 -7.42
C GLU A 188 -15.14 -9.95 -7.63
N GLY A 189 -14.86 -8.92 -8.43
CA GLY A 189 -13.52 -8.38 -8.58
C GLY A 189 -12.94 -7.95 -7.24
N SER A 190 -11.61 -7.91 -7.15
CA SER A 190 -10.94 -7.64 -5.88
C SER A 190 -9.69 -6.82 -6.06
N MET A 191 -9.41 -5.94 -5.10
CA MET A 191 -8.15 -5.23 -4.98
C MET A 191 -7.45 -5.65 -3.69
N THR A 192 -6.39 -6.44 -3.82
CA THR A 192 -5.50 -6.85 -2.72
C THR A 192 -4.40 -5.81 -2.59
N ALA A 193 -4.10 -5.32 -1.39
CA ALA A 193 -3.08 -4.32 -1.17
C ALA A 193 -1.96 -4.81 -0.25
N LEU A 194 -0.72 -4.61 -0.69
CA LEU A 194 0.51 -4.93 0.04
C LEU A 194 1.30 -3.63 0.31
N PRO A 195 0.87 -2.81 1.30
CA PRO A 195 1.61 -1.63 1.68
C PRO A 195 2.95 -1.98 2.31
N ILE A 196 4.02 -1.32 1.87
CA ILE A 196 5.33 -1.38 2.51
C ILE A 196 5.48 -0.19 3.46
N VAL A 197 5.95 -0.45 4.67
CA VAL A 197 6.31 0.57 5.66
C VAL A 197 7.73 0.30 6.15
N GLU A 198 8.61 1.29 5.98
CA GLU A 198 9.94 1.26 6.58
C GLU A 198 9.90 1.78 8.01
N THR A 199 10.42 0.97 8.94
CA THR A 199 10.65 1.35 10.34
C THR A 199 12.03 1.98 10.53
N GLN A 200 12.17 2.77 11.60
CA GLN A 200 13.47 3.25 12.05
C GLN A 200 13.85 2.51 13.34
N ALA A 201 14.94 1.75 13.28
CA ALA A 201 15.49 0.99 14.41
C ALA A 201 14.48 0.04 15.09
N GLY A 202 13.65 -0.65 14.30
CA GLY A 202 12.70 -1.63 14.82
C GLY A 202 11.49 -1.06 15.58
N ASP A 203 11.30 0.27 15.62
CA ASP A 203 10.14 0.87 16.29
C ASP A 203 8.86 0.72 15.44
N VAL A 204 8.13 -0.37 15.68
CA VAL A 204 6.83 -0.68 15.05
C VAL A 204 5.73 0.29 15.51
N PHE A 205 5.89 0.95 16.67
CA PHE A 205 4.92 1.92 17.17
C PHE A 205 5.00 3.26 16.45
N PHE A 206 6.05 3.51 15.66
CA PHE A 206 6.22 4.74 14.89
C PHE A 206 5.02 5.06 13.98
N PHE A 207 4.37 4.04 13.41
CA PHE A 207 3.18 4.23 12.56
C PHE A 207 1.87 4.35 13.37
N LYS A 208 1.68 3.54 14.42
CA LYS A 208 0.51 3.64 15.32
C LYS A 208 0.48 4.95 16.10
N SER A 209 1.64 5.45 16.51
CA SER A 209 1.75 6.63 17.36
C SER A 209 1.45 7.96 16.65
N LYS A 210 1.32 7.94 15.32
CA LYS A 210 0.97 9.10 14.49
C LYS A 210 -0.54 9.33 14.34
N GLY A 211 -1.38 8.38 14.74
CA GLY A 211 -2.85 8.47 14.67
C GLY A 211 -3.57 8.48 16.03
N GLY A 212 -2.85 8.34 17.14
CA GLY A 212 -3.44 8.27 18.48
C GLY A 212 -3.51 9.63 19.17
N GLY A 213 -4.72 10.13 19.40
CA GLY A 213 -4.97 11.12 20.44
C GLY A 213 -4.45 10.60 21.79
N SER A 214 -3.94 11.52 22.60
CA SER A 214 -3.31 11.30 23.91
C SER A 214 -4.03 10.27 24.79
N VAL A 215 -3.34 9.18 25.13
CA VAL A 215 -3.44 8.59 26.47
C VAL A 215 -2.14 8.95 27.18
N GLY A 216 -2.30 9.70 28.27
CA GLY A 216 -1.21 10.34 28.99
C GLY A 216 -0.16 9.34 29.48
N ARG A 217 1.10 9.78 29.43
CA ARG A 217 2.16 9.32 30.33
C ARG A 217 1.67 9.53 31.76
N ASN A 218 1.15 8.49 32.39
CA ASN A 218 1.11 8.28 33.84
C ASN A 218 0.59 6.87 34.06
N ASP A 219 1.48 5.88 33.95
CA ASP A 219 1.40 4.56 34.61
C ASP A 219 2.69 3.79 34.32
N LYS A 220 3.81 4.34 34.79
CA LYS A 220 5.03 3.58 35.09
C LYS A 220 5.27 3.70 36.58
N LYS A 221 4.48 2.97 37.38
CA LYS A 221 4.84 2.62 38.75
C LYS A 221 4.10 1.33 39.11
N ILE A 222 4.84 0.45 39.79
CA ILE A 222 4.42 -0.79 40.44
C ILE A 222 4.45 -2.00 39.50
N LEU A 223 5.58 -2.74 39.56
CA LEU A 223 5.64 -4.18 39.90
C LEU A 223 7.11 -4.63 39.81
N GLU A 224 7.89 -4.25 40.81
CA GLU A 224 9.07 -5.01 41.27
C GLU A 224 8.97 -5.03 42.80
N HIS A 225 8.45 -6.15 43.32
CA HIS A 225 8.75 -6.80 44.60
C HIS A 225 7.93 -8.10 44.68
#